data_AF-A0A936RPF5-F1
#
_entry.id   AF-A0A936RPF5-F1
#
_cell.length_a   1.000
_cell.length_b   1.000
_cell.length_c   1.000
_cell.angle_alpha   90.00
_cell.angle_beta   90.00
_cell.angle_gamma   90.00
#
_symmetry.space_group_name_H-M   'P 1'
#
loop_
_entity.id
_entity.type
_entity.pdbx_description
1 polymer ?
#
loop_
_entity_poly.entity_id
_entity_poly.type
_entity_poly.pdbx_seq_one_letter_code
_entity_poly.pdbx_strand_id
1 'polypeptide(L)'
;MNYKIENYSIFDIKDYPALSQSNALFPIHATLLTNKIFHKRLLKNISWWFVTGKLQVPFIKRYVLYKDDDYNKQVEEKVLQSVTSKIAQSQFFYAHFFLPHGQYFRDSTGAFNRPEQISDLYNKSLYLSYLKYTNTIINGLVKNINAMDPGAIVVIMSDHGFYDYQNKGGYEPYNFDNICFLRLPGAKPDSSNLPRSNVNFFRYLFNTGYGQNLPYVKDSTVFVIEEPAVLR
;
A
#
# COMPACT_ATOMS: atom_id res chain seq x y z
N MET A 1 15.07 14.33 16.62
CA MET A 1 14.70 14.74 15.25
C MET A 1 13.55 15.72 15.35
N ASN A 2 13.63 16.88 14.68
CA ASN A 2 12.61 17.94 14.78
C ASN A 2 11.46 17.78 13.76
N TYR A 3 11.25 16.59 13.23
CA TYR A 3 10.15 16.32 12.30
C TYR A 3 8.90 15.90 13.07
N LYS A 4 7.74 16.40 12.65
CA LYS A 4 6.46 15.79 13.01
C LYS A 4 6.25 14.58 12.09
N ILE A 5 6.06 13.40 12.68
CA ILE A 5 5.79 12.18 11.92
C ILE A 5 4.28 11.98 11.83
N GLU A 6 3.79 11.77 10.61
CA GLU A 6 2.41 11.43 10.31
C GLU A 6 2.40 10.00 9.73
N ASN A 7 1.97 9.04 10.55
CA ASN A 7 1.96 7.62 10.19
C ASN A 7 0.59 7.20 9.63
N TYR A 8 0.49 7.15 8.31
CA TYR A 8 -0.68 6.66 7.56
C TYR A 8 -0.44 5.28 6.98
N SER A 9 0.26 4.44 7.75
CA SER A 9 0.51 3.06 7.40
C SER A 9 -0.27 2.09 8.27
N ILE A 10 -0.06 0.81 7.99
CA ILE A 10 -0.55 -0.31 8.77
C ILE A 10 0.42 -0.77 9.86
N PHE A 11 1.60 -0.15 9.94
CA PHE A 11 2.68 -0.53 10.86
C PHE A 11 2.84 0.53 11.92
N ASP A 12 3.02 0.12 13.17
CA ASP A 12 3.36 1.05 14.23
C ASP A 12 4.81 1.53 14.05
N ILE A 13 5.00 2.84 14.15
CA ILE A 13 6.31 3.45 14.34
C ILE A 13 6.38 3.82 15.82
N LYS A 14 7.56 3.69 16.45
CA LYS A 14 7.72 4.02 17.88
C LYS A 14 7.16 5.41 18.16
N ASP A 15 6.20 5.50 19.09
CA ASP A 15 5.47 6.71 19.50
C ASP A 15 4.49 7.30 18.44
N TYR A 16 4.34 6.66 17.28
CA TYR A 16 3.45 7.07 16.19
C TYR A 16 2.61 5.87 15.70
N PRO A 17 1.41 5.65 16.27
CA PRO A 17 0.60 4.47 15.95
C PRO A 17 0.14 4.46 14.48
N ALA A 18 -0.12 3.27 13.95
CA ALA A 18 -0.68 3.07 12.62
C ALA A 18 -2.06 3.72 12.47
N LEU A 19 -2.39 4.18 11.25
CA LEU A 19 -3.72 4.74 10.93
C LEU A 19 -4.81 3.68 11.07
N SER A 20 -4.52 2.46 10.62
CA SER A 20 -5.32 1.29 10.88
C SER A 20 -4.38 0.14 11.13
N GLN A 21 -4.49 -0.48 12.31
CA GLN A 21 -3.82 -1.74 12.54
C GLN A 21 -4.39 -2.78 11.56
N SER A 22 -3.58 -3.15 10.56
CA SER A 22 -3.97 -4.18 9.61
C SER A 22 -3.84 -5.55 10.26
N ASN A 23 -4.93 -6.31 10.21
CA ASN A 23 -4.92 -7.74 10.54
C ASN A 23 -4.42 -8.61 9.36
N ALA A 24 -4.03 -8.00 8.22
CA ALA A 24 -3.81 -8.74 6.97
C ALA A 24 -2.48 -9.49 6.92
N LEU A 25 -1.42 -8.96 7.54
CA LEU A 25 -0.09 -9.60 7.53
C LEU A 25 0.25 -10.31 8.84
N PHE A 26 -0.20 -9.79 9.99
CA PHE A 26 -0.01 -10.44 11.28
C PHE A 26 -1.29 -10.28 12.12
N PRO A 27 -2.05 -11.35 12.40
CA PRO A 27 -3.15 -11.24 13.32
C PRO A 27 -2.60 -10.95 14.71
N ILE A 28 -2.76 -9.70 15.15
CA ILE A 28 -2.37 -9.24 16.48
C ILE A 28 -3.07 -10.15 17.50
N HIS A 29 -2.34 -10.52 18.56
CA HIS A 29 -2.62 -11.62 19.49
C HIS A 29 -4.09 -11.89 19.87
N ALA A 30 -4.93 -10.87 20.00
CA ALA A 30 -6.36 -11.04 20.31
C ALA A 30 -7.20 -11.56 19.13
N THR A 31 -6.86 -11.24 17.88
CA THR A 31 -7.61 -11.67 16.69
C THR A 31 -7.46 -13.18 16.45
N LEU A 32 -6.29 -13.76 16.73
CA LEU A 32 -6.09 -15.22 16.71
C LEU A 32 -7.01 -15.94 17.69
N LEU A 33 -7.18 -15.38 18.88
CA LEU A 33 -8.02 -15.94 19.94
C LEU A 33 -9.52 -15.72 19.64
N THR A 34 -9.87 -14.57 19.07
CA THR A 34 -11.27 -14.18 18.86
C THR A 34 -11.85 -14.64 17.52
N ASN A 35 -11.04 -14.95 16.50
CA ASN A 35 -11.56 -15.41 15.20
C ASN A 35 -12.38 -16.70 15.26
N LYS A 36 -12.21 -17.53 16.30
CA LYS A 36 -12.94 -18.79 16.47
C LYS A 36 -14.24 -18.64 17.29
N ILE A 37 -14.58 -17.46 17.80
CA ILE A 37 -15.81 -17.27 18.60
C ILE A 37 -17.06 -17.21 17.72
N PHE A 38 -18.18 -17.63 18.30
CA PHE A 38 -19.43 -17.87 17.57
C PHE A 38 -19.86 -16.71 16.68
N HIS A 39 -19.87 -15.47 17.18
CA HIS A 39 -20.33 -14.32 16.40
C HIS A 39 -19.44 -14.01 15.18
N LYS A 40 -18.12 -14.27 15.25
CA LYS A 40 -17.22 -14.10 14.09
C LYS A 40 -17.45 -15.18 13.04
N ARG A 41 -17.68 -16.43 13.46
CA ARG A 41 -18.05 -17.54 12.55
C ARG A 41 -19.43 -17.33 11.93
N LEU A 42 -20.38 -16.84 12.72
CA LEU A 42 -21.73 -16.49 12.26
C LEU A 42 -21.68 -15.38 11.21
N LEU A 43 -20.96 -14.29 11.49
CA LEU A 43 -20.73 -13.23 10.53
C LEU A 43 -20.08 -13.78 9.27
N LYS A 44 -18.98 -14.54 9.36
CA LYS A 44 -18.30 -15.12 8.19
C LYS A 44 -19.25 -15.97 7.31
N ASN A 45 -20.10 -16.79 7.93
CA ASN A 45 -20.96 -17.73 7.20
C ASN A 45 -22.22 -17.08 6.62
N ILE A 46 -22.79 -16.09 7.30
CA ILE A 46 -24.07 -15.48 6.90
C ILE A 46 -23.85 -14.17 6.14
N SER A 47 -22.74 -13.46 6.36
CA SER A 47 -22.47 -12.18 5.69
C SER A 47 -22.49 -12.31 4.17
N TRP A 48 -22.05 -13.46 3.63
CA TRP A 48 -22.09 -13.69 2.19
C TRP A 48 -23.50 -13.58 1.59
N TRP A 49 -24.53 -14.02 2.32
CA TRP A 49 -25.92 -13.89 1.89
C TRP A 49 -26.38 -12.42 1.79
N PHE A 50 -25.84 -11.55 2.64
CA PHE A 50 -26.11 -10.11 2.65
C PHE A 50 -25.16 -9.32 1.72
N VAL A 51 -24.15 -9.98 1.17
CA VAL A 51 -23.14 -9.40 0.27
C VAL A 51 -23.48 -9.68 -1.20
N THR A 52 -23.85 -10.93 -1.53
CA THR A 52 -24.13 -11.38 -2.91
C THR A 52 -25.58 -11.85 -3.14
N GLY A 53 -26.35 -12.12 -2.08
CA GLY A 53 -27.74 -12.62 -2.18
C GLY A 53 -28.78 -11.56 -2.52
N LYS A 54 -30.07 -11.94 -2.52
CA LYS A 54 -31.20 -11.04 -2.84
C LYS A 54 -31.49 -9.98 -1.76
N LEU A 55 -30.96 -10.16 -0.55
CA LEU A 55 -31.11 -9.24 0.59
C LEU A 55 -29.81 -8.46 0.82
N GLN A 56 -29.30 -7.80 -0.21
CA GLN A 56 -28.04 -7.06 -0.10
C GLN A 56 -28.18 -5.93 0.93
N VAL A 57 -27.31 -5.91 1.93
CA VAL A 57 -27.23 -4.82 2.91
C VAL A 57 -25.98 -4.01 2.61
N PRO A 58 -26.10 -2.75 2.12
CA PRO A 58 -24.95 -1.96 1.68
C PRO A 58 -23.86 -1.81 2.75
N PHE A 59 -24.24 -1.63 4.01
CA PHE A 59 -23.31 -1.53 5.13
C PHE A 59 -22.48 -2.81 5.34
N ILE A 60 -23.12 -3.98 5.32
CA ILE A 60 -22.42 -5.28 5.47
C ILE A 60 -21.52 -5.52 4.25
N LYS A 61 -22.01 -5.21 3.05
CA LYS A 61 -21.24 -5.32 1.81
C LYS A 61 -19.96 -4.49 1.88
N ARG A 62 -20.06 -3.23 2.33
CA ARG A 62 -18.92 -2.34 2.50
C ARG A 62 -17.95 -2.83 3.56
N TYR A 63 -18.46 -3.21 4.74
CA TYR A 63 -17.65 -3.70 5.85
C TYR A 63 -16.88 -5.00 5.54
N VAL A 64 -17.49 -5.90 4.77
CA VAL A 64 -16.93 -7.24 4.49
C VAL A 64 -16.06 -7.28 3.25
N LEU A 65 -16.46 -6.62 2.15
CA LEU A 65 -15.71 -6.65 0.90
C LEU A 65 -14.78 -5.45 0.75
N TYR A 66 -15.28 -4.24 0.92
CA TYR A 66 -14.60 -3.03 0.43
C TYR A 66 -13.73 -2.34 1.50
N LYS A 67 -13.38 -3.04 2.58
CA LYS A 67 -12.58 -2.48 3.68
C LYS A 67 -11.23 -1.95 3.20
N ASP A 68 -10.54 -2.68 2.33
CA ASP A 68 -9.21 -2.29 1.85
C ASP A 68 -9.29 -1.15 0.83
N ASP A 69 -10.36 -1.09 0.02
CA ASP A 69 -10.66 0.09 -0.83
C ASP A 69 -10.93 1.35 0.03
N ASP A 70 -11.71 1.19 1.10
CA ASP A 70 -11.98 2.28 2.04
C ASP A 70 -10.71 2.74 2.77
N TYR A 71 -9.84 1.81 3.15
CA TYR A 71 -8.55 2.13 3.75
C TYR A 71 -7.66 2.93 2.80
N ASN A 72 -7.55 2.52 1.52
CA ASN A 72 -6.78 3.27 0.53
C ASN A 72 -7.26 4.73 0.40
N LYS A 73 -8.58 4.94 0.37
CA LYS A 73 -9.16 6.29 0.36
C LYS A 73 -8.86 7.07 1.64
N GLN A 74 -8.94 6.41 2.79
CA GLN A 74 -8.62 7.05 4.06
C GLN A 74 -7.16 7.54 4.10
N VAL A 75 -6.23 6.73 3.60
CA VAL A 75 -4.81 7.12 3.48
C VAL A 75 -4.67 8.34 2.56
N GLU A 76 -5.29 8.31 1.37
CA GLU A 76 -5.28 9.43 0.42
C GLU A 76 -5.81 10.73 1.06
N GLU A 77 -7.00 10.66 1.67
CA GLU A 77 -7.64 11.80 2.33
C GLU A 77 -6.77 12.36 3.46
N LYS A 78 -6.16 11.50 4.28
CA LYS A 78 -5.29 11.92 5.40
C LYS A 78 -4.03 12.60 4.93
N VAL A 79 -3.38 12.09 3.88
CA VAL A 79 -2.22 12.75 3.27
C VAL A 79 -2.60 14.14 2.77
N LEU A 80 -3.68 14.26 1.99
CA LEU A 80 -4.12 15.54 1.43
C LEU A 80 -4.54 16.55 2.52
N GLN A 81 -5.24 16.10 3.55
CA GLN A 81 -5.63 16.95 4.70
C GLN A 81 -4.40 17.50 5.42
N SER A 82 -3.40 16.66 5.68
CA SER A 82 -2.20 17.10 6.40
C SER A 82 -1.31 18.03 5.59
N VAL A 83 -1.13 17.75 4.30
CA VAL A 83 -0.35 18.62 3.41
C VAL A 83 -1.04 19.99 3.26
N THR A 84 -2.37 20.03 3.28
CA THR A 84 -3.14 21.28 3.24
C THR A 84 -3.00 22.11 4.53
N SER A 85 -2.86 21.46 5.69
CA SER A 85 -2.92 22.12 7.00
C SER A 85 -1.69 22.99 7.33
N LYS A 86 -0.65 23.00 6.48
CA LYS A 86 0.59 23.81 6.53
C LYS A 86 1.01 24.21 7.95
N ILE A 87 1.71 23.31 8.63
CA ILE A 87 2.31 23.61 9.93
C ILE A 87 3.73 24.16 9.78
N ALA A 88 4.20 24.94 10.76
CA ALA A 88 5.53 25.56 10.73
C ALA A 88 6.69 24.55 10.87
N GLN A 89 6.41 23.35 11.39
CA GLN A 89 7.41 22.30 11.60
C GLN A 89 7.54 21.41 10.36
N SER A 90 8.77 20.95 10.04
CA SER A 90 8.98 19.97 8.98
C SER A 90 8.22 18.66 9.27
N GLN A 91 7.58 18.09 8.25
CA GLN A 91 6.77 16.88 8.38
C GLN A 91 7.41 15.70 7.63
N PHE A 92 7.24 14.50 8.19
CA PHE A 92 7.56 13.24 7.53
C PHE A 92 6.28 12.40 7.47
N PHE A 93 5.90 12.01 6.26
CA PHE A 93 4.70 11.22 6.00
C PHE A 93 5.10 9.80 5.62
N TYR A 94 4.53 8.82 6.32
CA TYR A 94 4.60 7.42 5.90
C TYR A 94 3.20 6.94 5.54
N ALA A 95 2.89 6.91 4.25
CA ALA A 95 1.60 6.49 3.73
C ALA A 95 1.72 5.13 3.03
N HIS A 96 0.96 4.15 3.49
CA HIS A 96 0.97 2.80 2.94
C HIS A 96 -0.35 2.49 2.24
N PHE A 97 -0.30 2.33 0.92
CA PHE A 97 -1.45 1.92 0.11
C PHE A 97 -1.41 0.41 -0.13
N PHE A 98 -2.57 -0.23 -0.18
CA PHE A 98 -2.74 -1.59 -0.70
C PHE A 98 -2.92 -1.62 -2.22
N LEU A 99 -2.75 -0.50 -2.92
CA LEU A 99 -2.82 -0.46 -4.37
C LEU A 99 -1.50 -0.93 -4.99
N PRO A 100 -1.50 -1.78 -6.04
CA PRO A 100 -2.63 -2.40 -6.74
C PRO A 100 -2.92 -3.85 -6.26
N HIS A 101 -2.61 -4.20 -5.01
CA HIS A 101 -2.85 -5.53 -4.44
C HIS A 101 -4.31 -5.96 -4.61
N GLY A 102 -4.55 -7.27 -4.76
CA GLY A 102 -5.89 -7.82 -4.78
C GLY A 102 -6.61 -7.65 -3.43
N GLN A 103 -7.93 -7.52 -3.36
CA GLN A 103 -8.94 -7.69 -4.42
C GLN A 103 -9.03 -6.50 -5.39
N TYR A 104 -9.45 -6.74 -6.63
CA TYR A 104 -9.53 -5.72 -7.68
C TYR A 104 -10.85 -4.94 -7.62
N PHE A 105 -10.98 -4.05 -6.64
CA PHE A 105 -12.24 -3.37 -6.30
C PHE A 105 -12.80 -2.47 -7.41
N ARG A 106 -11.93 -1.84 -8.19
CA ARG A 106 -12.30 -0.82 -9.18
C ARG A 106 -11.77 -1.13 -10.56
N ASP A 107 -12.48 -0.69 -11.58
CA ASP A 107 -11.98 -0.66 -12.95
C ASP A 107 -11.12 0.59 -13.20
N SER A 108 -10.53 0.70 -14.40
CA SER A 108 -9.67 1.82 -14.79
C SER A 108 -10.33 3.19 -14.77
N THR A 109 -11.67 3.27 -14.76
CA THR A 109 -12.43 4.53 -14.64
C THR A 109 -12.70 4.90 -13.18
N GLY A 110 -12.41 4.00 -12.25
CA GLY A 110 -12.71 4.14 -10.83
C GLY A 110 -14.09 3.63 -10.44
N ALA A 111 -14.88 3.07 -11.36
CA ALA A 111 -16.14 2.42 -11.03
C ALA A 111 -15.91 1.08 -10.32
N PHE A 112 -16.84 0.67 -9.45
CA PHE A 112 -16.71 -0.62 -8.75
C PHE A 112 -16.88 -1.79 -9.70
N ASN A 113 -15.97 -2.76 -9.62
CA ASN A 113 -16.15 -4.08 -10.22
C ASN A 113 -17.24 -4.86 -9.48
N ARG A 114 -17.80 -5.88 -10.16
CA ARG A 114 -18.83 -6.73 -9.55
C ARG A 114 -18.23 -7.61 -8.45
N PRO A 115 -18.92 -7.84 -7.32
CA PRO A 115 -18.40 -8.61 -6.19
C PRO A 115 -17.85 -10.00 -6.57
N GLU A 116 -18.42 -10.64 -7.58
CA GLU A 116 -18.02 -11.96 -8.04
C GLU A 116 -16.66 -11.95 -8.77
N GLN A 117 -16.23 -10.78 -9.27
CA GLN A 117 -15.01 -10.61 -10.05
C GLN A 117 -13.82 -10.18 -9.20
N ILE A 118 -14.04 -9.40 -8.14
CA ILE A 118 -12.95 -8.74 -7.42
C ILE A 118 -11.96 -9.71 -6.74
N SER A 119 -12.39 -10.96 -6.50
CA SER A 119 -11.56 -12.01 -5.87
C SER A 119 -10.81 -12.88 -6.87
N ASP A 120 -10.98 -12.68 -8.18
CA ASP A 120 -10.25 -13.42 -9.21
C ASP A 120 -8.85 -12.83 -9.41
N LEU A 121 -7.95 -13.14 -8.46
CA LEU A 121 -6.59 -12.60 -8.40
C LEU A 121 -5.71 -13.02 -9.60
N TYR A 122 -6.10 -14.07 -10.32
CA TYR A 122 -5.39 -14.54 -11.51
C TYR A 122 -5.84 -13.84 -12.79
N ASN A 123 -6.89 -13.02 -12.72
CA ASN A 123 -7.42 -12.32 -13.87
C ASN A 123 -6.54 -11.12 -14.25
N LYS A 124 -5.65 -11.36 -15.20
CA LYS A 124 -4.74 -10.33 -15.74
C LYS A 124 -5.48 -9.07 -16.20
N SER A 125 -6.65 -9.20 -16.81
CA SER A 125 -7.41 -8.04 -17.30
C SER A 125 -7.95 -7.18 -16.15
N LEU A 126 -8.43 -7.81 -15.06
CA LEU A 126 -8.84 -7.09 -13.86
C LEU A 126 -7.65 -6.40 -13.18
N TYR A 127 -6.53 -7.10 -13.03
CA TYR A 127 -5.31 -6.52 -12.48
C TYR A 127 -4.85 -5.29 -13.28
N LEU A 128 -4.75 -5.40 -14.61
CA LEU A 128 -4.32 -4.29 -15.47
C LEU A 128 -5.29 -3.10 -15.41
N SER A 129 -6.59 -3.37 -15.29
CA SER A 129 -7.60 -2.34 -15.10
C SER A 129 -7.41 -1.61 -13.75
N TYR A 130 -7.17 -2.36 -12.67
CA TYR A 130 -6.95 -1.81 -11.34
C TYR A 130 -5.60 -1.10 -11.19
N LEU A 131 -4.56 -1.55 -11.90
CA LEU A 131 -3.28 -0.87 -12.01
C LEU A 131 -3.42 0.50 -12.69
N LYS A 132 -4.26 0.62 -13.74
CA LYS A 132 -4.56 1.93 -14.36
C LYS A 132 -5.27 2.87 -13.38
N TYR A 133 -6.21 2.35 -12.60
CA TYR A 133 -6.84 3.12 -11.52
C TYR A 133 -5.82 3.59 -10.48
N THR A 134 -4.95 2.67 -10.03
CA THR A 134 -3.86 2.96 -9.10
C THR A 134 -2.97 4.09 -9.61
N ASN A 135 -2.56 4.03 -10.88
CA ASN A 135 -1.77 5.08 -11.50
C ASN A 135 -2.48 6.43 -11.50
N THR A 136 -3.80 6.46 -11.72
CA THR A 136 -4.61 7.70 -11.63
C THR A 136 -4.59 8.28 -10.21
N ILE A 137 -4.81 7.46 -9.19
CA ILE A 137 -4.82 7.88 -7.78
C ILE A 137 -3.44 8.40 -7.36
N ILE A 138 -2.38 7.61 -7.57
CA ILE A 138 -1.03 7.99 -7.17
C ILE A 138 -0.54 9.23 -7.91
N ASN A 139 -0.80 9.34 -9.22
CA ASN A 139 -0.45 10.54 -9.98
C ASN A 139 -1.22 11.77 -9.51
N GLY A 140 -2.52 11.63 -9.21
CA GLY A 140 -3.35 12.69 -8.63
C GLY A 140 -2.81 13.17 -7.28
N LEU A 141 -2.47 12.23 -6.40
CA LEU A 141 -1.89 12.51 -5.10
C LEU A 141 -0.57 13.29 -5.21
N VAL A 142 0.38 12.81 -6.02
CA VAL A 142 1.66 13.50 -6.24
C VAL A 142 1.46 14.90 -6.82
N LYS A 143 0.55 15.06 -7.79
CA LYS A 143 0.23 16.37 -8.38
C LYS A 143 -0.30 17.34 -7.32
N ASN A 144 -1.20 16.88 -6.46
CA ASN A 144 -1.76 17.69 -5.37
C ASN A 144 -0.70 18.06 -4.34
N ILE A 145 0.13 17.10 -3.90
CA ILE A 145 1.24 17.38 -2.98
C ILE A 145 2.19 18.42 -3.58
N ASN A 146 2.60 18.25 -4.84
CA ASN A 146 3.48 19.19 -5.53
C ASN A 146 2.85 20.59 -5.70
N ALA A 147 1.54 20.68 -5.91
CA ALA A 147 0.86 21.97 -6.01
C ALA A 147 0.78 22.69 -4.66
N MET A 148 0.59 21.95 -3.57
CA MET A 148 0.45 22.50 -2.22
C MET A 148 1.79 22.83 -1.56
N ASP A 149 2.79 21.96 -1.79
CA ASP A 149 4.17 22.07 -1.33
C ASP A 149 5.15 21.65 -2.45
N PRO A 150 5.56 22.61 -3.31
CA PRO A 150 6.58 22.37 -4.32
C PRO A 150 7.95 21.96 -3.74
N GLY A 151 8.19 22.25 -2.47
CA GLY A 151 9.41 21.90 -1.74
C GLY A 151 9.43 20.44 -1.24
N ALA A 152 8.30 19.72 -1.29
CA ALA A 152 8.23 18.37 -0.77
C ALA A 152 9.17 17.41 -1.53
N ILE A 153 9.82 16.50 -0.80
CA ILE A 153 10.42 15.30 -1.39
C ILE A 153 9.34 14.23 -1.39
N VAL A 154 9.08 13.64 -2.56
CA VAL A 154 8.07 12.58 -2.69
C VAL A 154 8.74 11.31 -3.17
N VAL A 155 8.56 10.24 -2.41
CA VAL A 155 9.05 8.89 -2.72
C VAL A 155 7.84 8.00 -2.89
N ILE A 156 7.74 7.34 -4.05
CA ILE A 156 6.80 6.24 -4.28
C ILE A 156 7.63 4.98 -4.42
N MET A 157 7.42 4.02 -3.54
CA MET A 157 8.18 2.79 -3.50
C MET A 157 7.22 1.62 -3.33
N SER A 158 7.33 0.61 -4.19
CA SER A 158 6.65 -0.66 -4.01
C SER A 158 7.48 -1.58 -3.13
N ASP A 159 6.83 -2.29 -2.22
CA ASP A 159 7.43 -3.29 -1.35
C ASP A 159 7.79 -4.57 -2.11
N HIS A 160 6.92 -4.99 -3.03
CA HIS A 160 7.13 -6.10 -3.94
C HIS A 160 6.59 -5.81 -5.35
N GLY A 161 6.87 -6.70 -6.31
CA GLY A 161 6.26 -6.72 -7.64
C GLY A 161 5.07 -7.69 -7.72
N PHE A 162 4.65 -8.12 -8.92
CA PHE A 162 3.41 -8.89 -9.08
C PHE A 162 3.63 -10.41 -8.94
N TYR A 163 3.10 -11.02 -7.87
CA TYR A 163 3.29 -12.44 -7.56
C TYR A 163 2.10 -13.35 -7.88
N ASP A 164 0.90 -12.81 -8.12
CA ASP A 164 -0.27 -13.61 -8.49
C ASP A 164 -0.24 -14.05 -9.98
N TYR A 165 0.81 -13.70 -10.73
CA TYR A 165 0.95 -14.15 -12.12
C TYR A 165 1.30 -15.64 -12.21
N GLN A 166 0.32 -16.48 -12.52
CA GLN A 166 0.56 -17.89 -12.80
C GLN A 166 0.96 -18.10 -14.26
N ASN A 167 2.27 -18.25 -14.51
CA ASN A 167 2.77 -18.82 -15.76
C ASN A 167 3.28 -20.25 -15.53
N LYS A 168 3.18 -21.10 -16.56
CA LYS A 168 3.56 -22.53 -16.51
C LYS A 168 5.07 -22.78 -16.38
N GLY A 169 5.90 -21.75 -16.23
CA GLY A 169 7.35 -21.80 -16.42
C GLY A 169 8.23 -21.98 -15.17
N GLY A 170 7.67 -21.92 -13.95
CA GLY A 170 8.46 -22.01 -12.71
C GLY A 170 9.26 -20.73 -12.43
N TYR A 171 8.93 -20.03 -11.36
CA TYR A 171 9.57 -18.78 -10.89
C TYR A 171 9.62 -17.66 -11.95
N GLU A 172 8.61 -16.79 -11.93
CA GLU A 172 8.59 -15.57 -12.74
C GLU A 172 9.30 -14.43 -11.98
N PRO A 173 10.17 -13.63 -12.65
CA PRO A 173 10.96 -12.56 -12.02
C PRO A 173 10.11 -11.39 -11.47
N TYR A 174 8.83 -11.32 -11.83
CA TYR A 174 7.98 -10.17 -11.53
C TYR A 174 7.76 -9.89 -10.05
N ASN A 175 8.01 -10.84 -9.14
CA ASN A 175 7.90 -10.62 -7.69
C ASN A 175 8.86 -9.54 -7.17
N PHE A 176 9.98 -9.33 -7.87
CA PHE A 176 11.00 -8.35 -7.50
C PHE A 176 11.05 -7.16 -8.47
N ASP A 177 10.20 -7.15 -9.50
CA ASP A 177 10.01 -6.02 -10.41
C ASP A 177 9.15 -4.95 -9.72
N ASN A 178 9.76 -4.29 -8.74
CA ASN A 178 9.16 -3.18 -8.02
C ASN A 178 9.47 -1.83 -8.69
N ILE A 179 8.72 -0.83 -8.29
CA ILE A 179 8.92 0.56 -8.73
C ILE A 179 9.51 1.38 -7.59
N CYS A 180 10.35 2.33 -7.95
CA CYS A 180 10.80 3.40 -7.07
C CYS A 180 10.86 4.70 -7.87
N PHE A 181 9.94 5.63 -7.57
CA PHE A 181 9.94 6.97 -8.15
C PHE A 181 10.32 7.98 -7.08
N LEU A 182 11.19 8.93 -7.45
CA LEU A 182 11.64 10.00 -6.59
C LEU A 182 11.39 11.34 -7.27
N ARG A 183 10.73 12.24 -6.55
CA ARG A 183 10.66 13.67 -6.87
C ARG A 183 11.42 14.44 -5.81
N LEU A 184 12.44 15.19 -6.24
CA LEU A 184 13.18 16.13 -5.41
C LEU A 184 12.76 17.58 -5.73
N PRO A 185 12.75 18.49 -4.74
CA PRO A 185 12.67 19.92 -5.01
C PRO A 185 13.96 20.42 -5.67
N GLY A 186 13.86 21.29 -6.67
CA GLY A 186 15.02 21.93 -7.29
C GLY A 186 15.68 21.16 -8.42
N ALA A 187 17.02 21.14 -8.46
CA ALA A 187 17.80 20.62 -9.58
C ALA A 187 17.65 19.10 -9.75
N LYS A 188 17.81 18.63 -11.00
CA LYS A 188 17.74 17.19 -11.32
C LYS A 188 18.82 16.44 -10.52
N PRO A 189 18.47 15.30 -9.87
CA PRO A 189 19.48 14.49 -9.20
C PRO A 189 20.52 14.00 -10.19
N ASP A 190 21.76 13.86 -9.72
CA ASP A 190 22.77 13.11 -10.45
C ASP A 190 22.31 11.66 -10.59
N SER A 191 21.93 11.30 -11.81
CA SER A 191 21.42 9.97 -12.14
C SER A 191 22.53 8.93 -12.29
N SER A 192 23.81 9.32 -12.30
CA SER A 192 24.93 8.40 -12.51
C SER A 192 25.08 7.38 -11.38
N ASN A 193 24.63 7.73 -10.18
CA ASN A 193 24.76 6.93 -8.96
C ASN A 193 23.41 6.48 -8.36
N LEU A 194 22.34 6.49 -9.15
CA LEU A 194 21.04 6.01 -8.66
C LEU A 194 21.12 4.52 -8.27
N PRO A 195 20.67 4.15 -7.05
CA PRO A 195 20.57 2.74 -6.66
C PRO A 195 19.72 1.95 -7.63
N ARG A 196 20.15 0.73 -7.94
CA ARG A 196 19.41 -0.22 -8.79
C ARG A 196 18.37 -1.03 -8.02
N SER A 197 18.36 -0.90 -6.69
CA SER A 197 17.43 -1.57 -5.80
C SER A 197 17.00 -0.63 -4.66
N ASN A 198 15.91 -0.98 -3.99
CA ASN A 198 15.43 -0.23 -2.81
C ASN A 198 16.39 -0.33 -1.60
N VAL A 199 17.34 -1.28 -1.59
CA VAL A 199 18.27 -1.53 -0.46
C VAL A 199 19.11 -0.30 -0.12
N ASN A 200 19.56 0.43 -1.14
CA ASN A 200 20.44 1.58 -0.99
C ASN A 200 19.72 2.93 -1.23
N PHE A 201 18.42 2.93 -1.49
CA PHE A 201 17.67 4.14 -1.83
C PHE A 201 17.79 5.24 -0.78
N PHE A 202 17.49 4.92 0.50
CA PHE A 202 17.58 5.93 1.57
C PHE A 202 19.02 6.36 1.87
N ARG A 203 20.01 5.48 1.70
CA ARG A 203 21.42 5.85 1.83
C ARG A 203 21.80 6.89 0.78
N TYR A 204 21.39 6.66 -0.47
CA TYR A 204 21.58 7.62 -1.56
C TYR A 204 20.87 8.95 -1.25
N LEU A 205 19.60 8.90 -0.82
CA LEU A 205 18.84 10.11 -0.51
C LEU A 205 19.48 10.92 0.62
N PHE A 206 19.96 10.27 1.69
CA PHE A 206 20.59 10.94 2.81
C PHE A 206 21.98 11.46 2.49
N ASN A 207 22.77 10.72 1.72
CA ASN A 207 24.09 11.16 1.31
C ASN A 207 24.01 12.35 0.35
N THR A 208 23.19 12.24 -0.69
CA THR A 208 23.04 13.27 -1.74
C THR A 208 22.22 14.47 -1.27
N GLY A 209 21.12 14.24 -0.54
CA GLY A 209 20.19 15.29 -0.13
C GLY A 209 20.54 15.98 1.18
N TYR A 210 21.31 15.34 2.06
CA TYR A 210 21.55 15.81 3.43
C TYR A 210 23.01 15.71 3.87
N GLY A 211 23.94 15.46 2.92
CA GLY A 211 25.38 15.41 3.18
C GLY A 211 25.79 14.33 4.19
N GLN A 212 24.99 13.27 4.33
CA GLN A 212 25.35 12.14 5.17
C GLN A 212 26.44 11.29 4.51
N ASN A 213 27.11 10.45 5.30
CA ASN A 213 28.17 9.55 4.83
C ASN A 213 27.84 8.08 5.15
N LEU A 214 26.62 7.65 4.82
CA LEU A 214 26.17 6.29 5.06
C LEU A 214 26.81 5.33 4.04
N PRO A 215 27.45 4.24 4.48
CA PRO A 215 28.05 3.27 3.57
C PRO A 215 26.96 2.51 2.80
N TYR A 216 27.15 2.39 1.49
CA TYR A 216 26.33 1.51 0.66
C TYR A 216 26.58 0.04 1.02
N VAL A 217 25.53 -0.76 0.95
CA VAL A 217 25.57 -2.20 1.21
C VAL A 217 25.32 -2.97 -0.07
N LYS A 218 25.66 -4.26 -0.09
CA LYS A 218 25.39 -5.13 -1.23
C LYS A 218 23.87 -5.24 -1.46
N ASP A 219 23.44 -5.13 -2.72
CA ASP A 219 22.05 -5.40 -3.09
C ASP A 219 21.67 -6.85 -2.77
N SER A 220 20.43 -7.04 -2.31
CA SER A 220 19.90 -8.35 -1.91
C SER A 220 18.39 -8.41 -2.13
N THR A 221 17.88 -9.59 -2.44
CA THR A 221 16.45 -9.92 -2.42
C THR A 221 16.20 -10.99 -1.38
N VAL A 222 15.04 -10.91 -0.71
CA VAL A 222 14.59 -11.91 0.25
C VAL A 222 13.20 -12.33 -0.17
N PHE A 223 13.02 -13.61 -0.46
CA PHE A 223 11.71 -14.20 -0.67
C PHE A 223 11.23 -14.78 0.66
N VAL A 224 10.14 -14.23 1.21
CA VAL A 224 9.55 -14.77 2.43
C VAL A 224 8.68 -15.95 2.03
N ILE A 225 9.11 -17.16 2.40
CA ILE A 225 8.30 -18.36 2.25
C ILE A 225 7.50 -18.51 3.54
N GLU A 226 6.20 -18.25 3.49
CA GLU A 226 5.31 -18.56 4.60
C GLU A 226 5.00 -20.06 4.60
N GLU A 227 5.36 -20.77 5.67
CA GLU A 227 4.98 -22.17 5.83
C GLU A 227 3.45 -22.29 5.94
N PRO A 228 2.80 -23.12 5.11
CA PRO A 228 1.32 -23.27 5.10
C PRO A 228 0.72 -23.70 6.45
N ALA A 229 1.53 -24.22 7.38
CA ALA A 229 1.12 -24.69 8.68
C ALA A 229 0.76 -23.58 9.67
N VAL A 230 1.20 -22.34 9.44
CA VAL A 230 1.02 -21.22 10.39
C VAL A 230 -0.37 -20.55 10.27
N LEU A 231 -1.13 -20.85 9.22
CA LEU A 231 -2.42 -20.19 8.92
C LEU A 231 -3.66 -21.11 8.93
N ARG A 232 -3.59 -22.32 9.52
CA ARG A 232 -4.75 -23.22 9.70
C ARG A 232 -5.34 -23.19 11.11
#